data_AF-A0A429Q2I2-F1
#
_entry.id   AF-A0A429Q2I2-F1
#
_cell.length_a   1.000
_cell.length_b   1.000
_cell.length_c   1.000
_cell.angle_alpha   90.00
_cell.angle_beta   90.00
_cell.angle_gamma   90.00
#
_symmetry.space_group_name_H-M   'P 1'
#
loop_
_entity.id
_entity.type
_entity.pdbx_description
1 polymer ?
#
loop_
_entity_poly.entity_id
_entity_poly.type
_entity_poly.pdbx_seq_one_letter_code
_entity_poly.pdbx_strand_id
1 'polypeptide(L)'
;MTATNGFTDGLMLRYLVPDHVKSLLVPGTDPQHERVRSLLTSVYDPASLDIRSVESVEVVHKEFQTAVHASIAVHGSWDKTIPTAEQARATVEVPATPPVHWIDMSLETVVVVKAASAGGLLASVEAEAGWTTADGAAARQDAYERPYRLRYAEPPPFEPTAPARSLPLRVSALFFDRLDLADALRRLGQAKRAVDAASPQPAAHDGGAPLASSAWLAVFPAVATDEPSRTTEQLAGALLATQGYVAAFETAP
;
A
#
# COMPACT_ATOMS: atom_id res chain seq x y z
N MET A 1 24.83 12.08 -13.32
CA MET A 1 24.83 13.05 -12.22
C MET A 1 23.52 13.80 -12.29
N THR A 2 22.54 13.41 -11.49
CA THR A 2 21.28 14.14 -11.32
C THR A 2 21.61 15.46 -10.64
N ALA A 3 21.21 16.60 -11.22
CA ALA A 3 21.38 17.89 -10.58
C ALA A 3 20.70 17.86 -9.19
N THR A 4 21.42 18.28 -8.16
CA THR A 4 20.89 18.37 -6.80
C THR A 4 19.69 19.31 -6.82
N ASN A 5 18.54 18.79 -6.39
CA ASN A 5 17.28 19.47 -6.56
C ASN A 5 16.96 20.28 -5.30
N GLY A 6 17.05 21.60 -5.38
CA GLY A 6 16.92 22.48 -4.21
C GLY A 6 15.61 22.28 -3.44
N PHE A 7 14.54 21.85 -4.12
CA PHE A 7 13.28 21.49 -3.48
C PHE A 7 13.42 20.25 -2.59
N THR A 8 13.94 19.14 -3.14
CA THR A 8 14.16 17.88 -2.42
C THR A 8 15.09 18.08 -1.22
N ASP A 9 16.23 18.74 -1.43
CA ASP A 9 17.22 18.99 -0.37
C ASP A 9 16.60 19.85 0.75
N GLY A 10 15.88 20.89 0.36
CA GLY A 10 15.20 21.77 1.30
C GLY A 10 14.14 21.04 2.11
N LEU A 11 13.33 20.17 1.49
CA LEU A 11 12.36 19.34 2.21
C LEU A 11 13.06 18.38 3.17
N MET A 12 14.14 17.73 2.75
CA MET A 12 14.92 16.87 3.63
C MET A 12 15.43 17.62 4.86
N LEU A 13 16.00 18.82 4.66
CA LEU A 13 16.44 19.68 5.77
C LEU A 13 15.28 20.11 6.67
N ARG A 14 14.14 20.51 6.11
CA ARG A 14 12.94 20.88 6.86
C ARG A 14 12.44 19.72 7.72
N TYR A 15 12.43 18.51 7.17
CA TYR A 15 11.97 17.29 7.84
C TYR A 15 13.01 16.67 8.77
N LEU A 16 14.22 17.23 8.91
CA LEU A 16 15.10 16.87 10.02
C LEU A 16 14.43 17.19 11.37
N VAL A 17 13.62 18.25 11.43
CA VAL A 17 12.81 18.62 12.60
C VAL A 17 11.58 17.71 12.71
N PRO A 18 11.40 16.94 13.80
CA PRO A 18 10.29 16.00 13.95
C PRO A 18 8.89 16.62 13.80
N ASP A 19 8.69 17.83 14.31
CA ASP A 19 7.39 18.51 14.24
C ASP A 19 6.93 18.77 12.80
N HIS A 20 7.87 19.07 11.90
CA HIS A 20 7.54 19.25 10.48
C HIS A 20 7.12 17.95 9.80
N VAL A 21 7.67 16.80 10.22
CA VAL A 21 7.22 15.49 9.73
C VAL A 21 5.80 15.19 10.17
N LYS A 22 5.46 15.55 11.42
CA LYS A 22 4.08 15.45 11.90
C LYS A 22 3.14 16.33 11.07
N SER A 23 3.54 17.55 10.73
CA SER A 23 2.77 18.43 9.84
C SER A 23 2.63 17.87 8.41
N LEU A 24 3.59 17.08 7.92
CA LEU A 24 3.46 16.39 6.65
C LEU A 24 2.40 15.28 6.69
N LEU A 25 2.25 14.55 7.80
CA LEU A 25 1.23 13.52 7.91
C LEU A 25 -0.14 14.11 8.26
N VAL A 26 -0.16 15.07 9.19
CA VAL A 26 -1.35 15.72 9.73
C VAL A 26 -1.21 17.23 9.50
N PRO A 27 -1.47 17.72 8.27
CA PRO A 27 -1.38 19.15 8.01
C PRO A 27 -2.49 19.88 8.75
N GLY A 28 -2.22 21.10 9.23
CA GLY A 28 -3.22 21.90 9.97
C GLY A 28 -4.49 22.22 9.16
N THR A 29 -4.45 22.07 7.84
CA THR A 29 -5.59 22.21 6.92
C THR A 29 -6.44 20.96 6.79
N ASP A 30 -6.05 19.84 7.42
CA ASP A 30 -6.75 18.54 7.41
C ASP A 30 -7.21 18.14 8.82
N PRO A 31 -8.23 18.83 9.37
CA PRO A 31 -8.71 18.55 10.73
C PRO A 31 -9.39 17.18 10.86
N GLN A 32 -9.74 16.53 9.75
CA GLN A 32 -10.36 15.20 9.72
C GLN A 32 -9.34 14.07 9.53
N HIS A 33 -8.05 14.42 9.40
CA HIS A 33 -6.95 13.47 9.17
C HIS A 33 -7.15 12.60 7.92
N GLU A 34 -7.77 13.15 6.87
CA GLU A 34 -8.05 12.45 5.61
C GLU A 34 -6.79 11.92 4.93
N ARG A 35 -5.66 12.63 5.04
CA ARG A 35 -4.37 12.17 4.51
C ARG A 35 -3.93 10.86 5.17
N VAL A 36 -3.98 10.80 6.51
CA VAL A 36 -3.57 9.61 7.27
C VAL A 36 -4.57 8.47 7.07
N ARG A 37 -5.86 8.77 7.01
CA ARG A 37 -6.89 7.78 6.66
C ARG A 37 -6.63 7.17 5.29
N SER A 38 -6.31 7.99 4.29
CA SER A 38 -5.97 7.52 2.94
C SER A 38 -4.71 6.65 2.93
N LEU A 39 -3.69 7.01 3.71
CA LEU A 39 -2.49 6.18 3.88
C LEU A 39 -2.82 4.84 4.53
N LEU A 40 -3.65 4.81 5.58
CA LEU A 40 -4.07 3.57 6.22
C LEU A 40 -4.90 2.68 5.28
N THR A 41 -5.85 3.24 4.54
CA THR A 41 -6.66 2.49 3.55
C THR A 41 -5.81 1.94 2.40
N SER A 42 -4.64 2.53 2.12
CA SER A 42 -3.70 1.98 1.12
C SER A 42 -2.94 0.74 1.60
N VAL A 43 -2.93 0.48 2.92
CA VAL A 43 -2.19 -0.62 3.55
C VAL A 43 -3.11 -1.65 4.16
N TYR A 44 -4.23 -1.25 4.76
CA TYR A 44 -5.18 -2.13 5.42
C TYR A 44 -6.37 -2.41 4.51
N ASP A 45 -6.85 -3.65 4.52
CA ASP A 45 -8.01 -4.04 3.72
C ASP A 45 -9.29 -3.38 4.26
N PRO A 46 -9.95 -2.49 3.49
CA PRO A 46 -11.19 -1.85 3.92
C PRO A 46 -12.34 -2.85 4.10
N ALA A 47 -12.27 -4.05 3.51
CA ALA A 47 -13.24 -5.11 3.75
C ALA A 47 -13.08 -5.73 5.15
N SER A 48 -11.93 -5.55 5.80
CA SER A 48 -11.66 -6.05 7.14
C SER A 48 -11.77 -4.97 8.21
N LEU A 49 -11.37 -3.73 7.87
CA LEU A 49 -11.20 -2.64 8.83
C LEU A 49 -11.78 -1.33 8.29
N ASP A 50 -12.81 -0.83 8.94
CA ASP A 50 -13.44 0.45 8.60
C ASP A 50 -13.01 1.53 9.60
N ILE A 51 -12.08 2.36 9.16
CA ILE A 51 -11.46 3.42 9.96
C ILE A 51 -12.40 4.62 10.02
N ARG A 52 -12.97 4.88 11.20
CA ARG A 52 -13.96 5.95 11.43
C ARG A 52 -13.32 7.28 11.79
N SER A 53 -12.30 7.25 12.64
CA SER A 53 -11.53 8.45 13.01
C SER A 53 -10.10 8.09 13.39
N VAL A 54 -9.20 9.05 13.22
CA VAL A 54 -7.81 8.99 13.68
C VAL A 54 -7.69 9.89 14.90
N GLU A 55 -7.29 9.32 16.04
CA GLU A 55 -7.14 10.04 17.31
C GLU A 55 -5.75 10.65 17.46
N SER A 56 -4.71 9.89 17.12
CA SER A 56 -3.33 10.37 17.20
C SER A 56 -2.42 9.70 16.18
N VAL A 57 -1.35 10.41 15.81
CA VAL A 57 -0.28 9.92 14.94
C VAL A 57 1.04 10.20 15.62
N GLU A 58 1.83 9.15 15.81
CA GLU A 58 3.16 9.21 16.39
C GLU A 58 4.17 8.67 15.39
N VAL A 59 5.25 9.43 15.13
CA VAL A 59 6.38 8.98 14.31
C VAL A 59 7.41 8.38 15.25
N VAL A 60 7.58 7.06 15.20
CA VAL A 60 8.48 6.30 16.07
C VAL A 60 9.89 6.32 15.51
N HIS A 61 10.02 6.13 14.20
CA HIS A 61 11.31 6.09 13.51
C HIS A 61 11.25 6.87 12.19
N LYS A 62 12.39 7.45 11.81
CA LYS A 62 12.54 8.26 10.60
C LYS A 62 13.92 8.03 9.99
N GLU A 63 13.93 7.72 8.71
CA GLU A 63 15.14 7.61 7.90
C GLU A 63 15.01 8.43 6.62
N PHE A 64 16.14 8.92 6.13
CA PHE A 64 16.25 9.61 4.85
C PHE A 64 17.12 8.81 3.90
N GLN A 65 16.83 8.91 2.61
CA GLN A 65 17.62 8.28 1.55
C GLN A 65 17.80 6.78 1.82
N THR A 66 16.69 6.08 2.04
CA THR A 66 16.70 4.63 2.27
C THR A 66 16.89 3.92 0.92
N ALA A 67 18.00 3.20 0.77
CA ALA A 67 18.24 2.37 -0.39
C ALA A 67 17.41 1.08 -0.31
N VAL A 68 16.67 0.80 -1.38
CA VAL A 68 15.91 -0.44 -1.55
C VAL A 68 16.51 -1.22 -2.70
N HIS A 69 17.06 -2.38 -2.38
CA HIS A 69 17.61 -3.30 -3.36
C HIS A 69 16.48 -4.18 -3.88
N ALA A 70 16.30 -4.21 -5.21
CA ALA A 70 15.42 -5.20 -5.81
C ALA A 70 15.91 -6.61 -5.45
N SER A 71 15.03 -7.45 -4.91
CA SER A 71 15.35 -8.84 -4.62
C SER A 71 15.51 -9.64 -5.92
N ILE A 72 16.33 -10.69 -5.86
CA ILE A 72 16.60 -11.57 -7.00
C ILE A 72 15.35 -12.41 -7.28
N ALA A 73 14.84 -12.34 -8.50
CA ALA A 73 13.71 -13.18 -8.92
C ALA A 73 14.21 -14.60 -9.25
N VAL A 74 13.68 -15.58 -8.52
CA VAL A 74 13.91 -17.01 -8.78
C VAL A 74 12.68 -17.56 -9.46
N HIS A 75 12.80 -17.97 -10.72
CA HIS A 75 11.72 -18.61 -11.46
C HIS A 75 11.92 -20.12 -11.45
N GLY A 76 11.05 -20.85 -10.76
CA GLY A 76 10.98 -22.31 -10.85
C GLY A 76 9.92 -22.70 -11.88
N SER A 77 10.27 -23.55 -12.85
CA SER A 77 9.30 -24.28 -13.67
C SER A 77 9.37 -25.77 -13.36
N TRP A 78 8.22 -26.41 -13.28
CA TRP A 78 8.12 -27.85 -13.08
C TRP A 78 7.35 -28.43 -14.27
N ASP A 79 8.03 -29.25 -15.06
CA ASP A 79 7.46 -29.89 -16.24
C ASP A 79 7.43 -31.41 -16.03
N LYS A 80 6.25 -32.01 -16.16
CA LYS A 80 6.06 -33.46 -16.14
C LYS A 80 5.93 -33.96 -17.58
N THR A 81 6.95 -34.65 -18.09
CA THR A 81 6.92 -35.23 -19.44
C THR A 81 6.49 -36.70 -19.37
N ILE A 82 5.30 -37.02 -19.88
CA ILE A 82 4.78 -38.39 -20.00
C ILE A 82 5.59 -39.11 -21.10
N PRO A 83 6.11 -40.34 -20.87
CA PRO A 83 5.63 -41.30 -19.88
C PRO A 83 6.35 -41.37 -18.52
N THR A 84 7.54 -40.82 -18.30
CA THR A 84 8.25 -41.17 -17.03
C THR A 84 9.36 -40.25 -16.51
N ALA A 85 9.57 -39.06 -17.07
CA ALA A 85 10.55 -38.12 -16.51
C ALA A 85 9.85 -36.89 -15.93
N GLU A 86 9.93 -36.74 -14.60
CA GLU A 86 9.63 -35.46 -13.94
C GLU A 86 10.90 -34.61 -13.97
N GLN A 87 10.82 -33.41 -14.56
CA GLN A 87 11.94 -32.48 -14.61
C GLN A 87 11.55 -31.18 -13.89
N ALA A 88 12.25 -30.90 -12.79
CA ALA A 88 12.26 -29.57 -12.19
C ALA A 88 13.37 -28.73 -12.82
N ARG A 89 13.05 -27.52 -13.29
CA ARG A 89 14.04 -26.53 -13.74
C ARG A 89 13.87 -25.28 -12.88
N ALA A 90 14.97 -24.77 -12.35
CA ALA A 90 15.00 -23.47 -11.72
C ALA A 90 15.90 -22.56 -12.56
N THR A 91 15.34 -21.47 -13.03
CA THR A 91 16.07 -20.40 -13.70
C THR A 91 16.17 -19.25 -12.72
N VAL A 92 17.39 -18.95 -12.29
CA VAL A 92 17.68 -17.77 -11.46
C VAL A 92 18.22 -16.68 -12.37
N GLU A 93 17.47 -15.58 -12.50
CA GLU A 93 17.95 -14.40 -13.20
C GLU A 93 18.58 -13.44 -12.18
N VAL A 94 19.91 -13.48 -12.09
CA VAL A 94 20.68 -12.55 -11.24
C VAL A 94 21.15 -11.39 -12.12
N PRO A 95 20.57 -10.18 -12.00
CA PRO A 95 21.12 -9.03 -12.68
C PRO A 95 22.54 -8.75 -12.15
N ALA A 96 23.48 -8.43 -13.05
CA ALA A 96 24.88 -8.15 -12.69
C ALA A 96 25.01 -7.00 -11.65
N THR A 97 24.03 -6.10 -11.60
CA THR A 97 23.86 -5.12 -10.54
C THR A 97 22.37 -4.83 -10.41
N PRO A 98 21.68 -5.26 -9.33
CA PRO A 98 20.28 -4.96 -9.16
C PRO A 98 20.08 -3.44 -9.10
N PRO A 99 19.05 -2.88 -9.76
CA PRO A 99 18.78 -1.46 -9.67
C PRO A 99 18.47 -1.10 -8.21
N VAL A 100 19.13 -0.04 -7.72
CA VAL A 100 18.85 0.53 -6.40
C VAL A 100 17.77 1.58 -6.57
N HIS A 101 16.68 1.41 -5.83
CA HIS A 101 15.61 2.41 -5.74
C HIS A 101 15.79 3.18 -4.44
N TRP A 102 15.81 4.51 -4.51
CA TRP A 102 15.95 5.36 -3.33
C TRP A 102 14.58 5.85 -2.89
N ILE A 103 14.31 5.73 -1.59
CA ILE A 103 13.19 6.39 -0.92
C ILE A 103 13.75 7.63 -0.24
N ASP A 104 13.17 8.80 -0.54
CA ASP A 104 13.67 10.06 0.02
C ASP A 104 13.49 10.10 1.53
N MET A 105 12.35 9.61 2.04
CA MET A 105 12.09 9.49 3.46
C MET A 105 11.23 8.25 3.79
N SER A 106 11.65 7.47 4.77
CA SER A 106 10.88 6.35 5.33
C SER A 106 10.52 6.64 6.78
N LEU A 107 9.25 6.42 7.13
CA LEU A 107 8.71 6.66 8.47
C LEU A 107 8.11 5.37 9.00
N GLU A 108 8.41 5.04 10.25
CA GLU A 108 7.62 4.08 11.03
C GLU A 108 6.73 4.87 11.97
N THR A 109 5.44 4.65 11.86
CA THR A 109 4.44 5.40 12.61
C THR A 109 3.49 4.47 13.34
N VAL A 110 2.95 4.94 14.46
CA VAL A 110 1.85 4.31 15.16
C VAL A 110 0.66 5.25 15.08
N VAL A 111 -0.43 4.76 14.50
CA VAL A 111 -1.67 5.52 14.34
C VAL A 111 -2.73 4.95 15.25
N VAL A 112 -3.26 5.77 16.14
CA VAL A 112 -4.37 5.39 17.02
C VAL A 112 -5.68 5.75 16.33
N VAL A 113 -6.56 4.77 16.13
CA VAL A 113 -7.81 4.93 15.39
C VAL A 113 -9.02 4.35 16.13
N LYS A 114 -10.18 4.94 15.87
CA LYS A 114 -11.46 4.27 16.09
C LYS A 114 -11.83 3.56 14.79
N ALA A 115 -11.93 2.24 14.85
CA ALA A 115 -12.28 1.43 13.70
C ALA A 115 -13.40 0.44 14.04
N ALA A 116 -14.29 0.22 13.09
CA ALA A 116 -15.24 -0.89 13.10
C ALA A 116 -14.62 -2.09 12.37
N SER A 117 -15.00 -3.29 12.78
CA SER A 117 -14.76 -4.48 11.95
C SER A 117 -15.73 -4.42 10.77
N ALA A 118 -15.21 -4.38 9.54
CA ALA A 118 -16.04 -4.36 8.33
C ALA A 118 -16.37 -5.76 7.82
N GLY A 119 -15.54 -6.75 8.16
CA GLY A 119 -15.64 -8.12 7.68
C GLY A 119 -16.51 -8.98 8.58
N GLY A 120 -17.49 -9.64 7.98
CA GLY A 120 -18.20 -10.75 8.60
C GLY A 120 -17.30 -11.96 8.80
N LEU A 121 -17.32 -12.59 9.98
CA LEU A 121 -16.70 -13.90 10.14
C LEU A 121 -17.43 -14.91 9.25
N LEU A 122 -16.70 -15.85 8.64
CA LEU A 122 -17.32 -16.95 7.90
C LEU A 122 -18.25 -17.72 8.84
N ALA A 123 -19.57 -17.59 8.62
CA ALA A 123 -20.59 -18.15 9.47
C ALA A 123 -20.93 -19.58 9.07
N SER A 124 -20.97 -19.87 7.77
CA SER A 124 -21.16 -21.23 7.27
C SER A 124 -20.57 -21.44 5.87
N VAL A 125 -20.20 -22.69 5.60
CA VAL A 125 -19.87 -23.20 4.27
C VAL A 125 -20.89 -24.28 3.94
N GLU A 126 -21.74 -24.02 2.96
CA GLU A 126 -22.74 -24.98 2.49
C GLU A 126 -22.27 -25.55 1.15
N ALA A 127 -22.07 -26.87 1.09
CA ALA A 127 -21.93 -27.54 -0.20
C ALA A 127 -23.32 -27.66 -0.82
N GLU A 128 -23.51 -27.13 -2.04
CA GLU A 128 -24.79 -27.30 -2.72
C GLU A 128 -25.02 -28.80 -3.01
N ALA A 129 -26.19 -29.29 -2.62
CA ALA A 129 -26.58 -30.68 -2.83
C ALA A 129 -26.98 -30.88 -4.29
N GLY A 130 -26.00 -31.02 -5.17
CA GLY A 130 -26.21 -31.30 -6.58
C GLY A 130 -24.88 -31.38 -7.31
N TRP A 131 -24.50 -32.58 -7.76
CA TRP A 131 -23.48 -32.69 -8.79
C TRP A 131 -24.13 -32.25 -10.10
N THR A 132 -23.76 -31.09 -10.64
CA THR A 132 -24.07 -30.77 -12.03
C THR A 132 -23.08 -31.54 -12.90
N THR A 133 -23.55 -32.60 -13.56
CA THR A 133 -22.80 -33.15 -14.70
C THR A 133 -22.74 -32.05 -15.75
N ALA A 134 -21.53 -31.65 -16.15
CA ALA A 134 -21.35 -30.77 -17.30
C ALA A 134 -22.00 -31.47 -18.51
N ASP A 135 -23.20 -31.01 -18.89
CA ASP A 135 -23.91 -31.55 -20.04
C ASP A 135 -23.13 -31.18 -21.30
N GLY A 136 -22.56 -32.21 -21.95
CA GLY A 136 -22.13 -32.15 -23.33
C GLY A 136 -20.68 -32.52 -23.60
N ALA A 137 -20.49 -33.81 -23.93
CA ALA A 137 -19.38 -34.40 -24.69
C ALA A 137 -17.99 -34.47 -24.01
N ALA A 138 -17.59 -35.72 -23.71
CA ALA A 138 -16.29 -36.16 -23.18
C ALA A 138 -16.02 -35.76 -21.72
N ALA A 139 -16.66 -36.47 -20.79
CA ALA A 139 -16.30 -36.49 -19.38
C ALA A 139 -14.84 -36.95 -19.22
N ARG A 140 -13.91 -36.00 -19.18
CA ARG A 140 -12.60 -36.18 -18.55
C ARG A 140 -12.86 -36.48 -17.07
N GLN A 141 -12.24 -37.54 -16.55
CA GLN A 141 -12.43 -38.07 -15.19
C GLN A 141 -12.08 -37.09 -14.04
N ASP A 142 -11.68 -35.85 -14.34
CA ASP A 142 -11.07 -34.93 -13.36
C ASP A 142 -11.83 -33.60 -13.14
N ALA A 143 -13.02 -33.39 -13.72
CA ALA A 143 -13.73 -32.11 -13.60
C ALA A 143 -15.01 -32.25 -12.76
N TYR A 144 -14.85 -32.45 -11.46
CA TYR A 144 -15.94 -32.32 -10.49
C TYR A 144 -15.74 -31.03 -9.68
N GLU A 145 -16.36 -29.93 -10.11
CA GLU A 145 -16.49 -28.75 -9.25
C GLU A 145 -17.73 -28.91 -8.38
N ARG A 146 -17.55 -28.98 -7.06
CA ARG A 146 -18.67 -28.80 -6.13
C ARG A 146 -18.88 -27.30 -5.91
N PRO A 147 -20.05 -26.75 -6.25
CA PRO A 147 -20.36 -25.38 -5.86
C PRO A 147 -20.47 -25.29 -4.33
N TYR A 148 -19.64 -24.44 -3.74
CA TYR A 148 -19.71 -24.08 -2.32
C TYR A 148 -20.32 -22.69 -2.18
N ARG A 149 -21.29 -22.55 -1.29
CA ARG A 149 -21.85 -21.26 -0.89
C ARG A 149 -21.27 -20.85 0.46
N LEU A 150 -20.51 -19.76 0.46
CA LEU A 150 -19.98 -19.14 1.67
C LEU A 150 -21.00 -18.14 2.21
N ARG A 151 -21.36 -18.26 3.49
CA ARG A 151 -22.17 -17.25 4.20
C ARG A 151 -21.31 -16.60 5.27
N TYR A 152 -21.33 -15.28 5.31
CA TYR A 152 -20.62 -14.48 6.31
C TYR A 152 -21.63 -13.94 7.32
N ALA A 153 -21.22 -13.85 8.58
CA ALA A 153 -21.99 -13.17 9.62
C ALA A 153 -22.05 -11.66 9.31
N GLU A 154 -23.10 -10.98 9.75
CA GLU A 154 -23.10 -9.52 9.71
C GLU A 154 -22.07 -8.99 10.72
N PRO A 155 -21.23 -8.00 10.34
CA PRO A 155 -20.28 -7.41 11.28
C PRO A 155 -21.04 -6.74 12.45
N PRO A 156 -20.46 -6.74 13.67
CA PRO A 156 -21.08 -6.07 14.80
C PRO A 156 -21.24 -4.57 14.52
N PRO A 157 -22.31 -3.93 15.02
CA PRO A 157 -22.51 -2.49 14.85
C PRO A 157 -21.35 -1.72 15.47
N PHE A 158 -21.04 -0.55 14.90
CA PHE A 158 -19.99 0.30 15.43
C PHE A 158 -20.33 0.81 16.83
N GLU A 159 -19.43 0.58 17.78
CA GLU A 159 -19.50 1.10 19.14
C GLU A 159 -18.52 2.28 19.31
N PRO A 160 -18.99 3.54 19.40
CA PRO A 160 -18.10 4.70 19.53
C PRO A 160 -17.23 4.68 20.79
N THR A 161 -17.72 4.01 21.84
CA THR A 161 -17.07 3.85 23.14
C THR A 161 -16.06 2.70 23.15
N ALA A 162 -15.97 1.88 22.09
CA ALA A 162 -14.96 0.84 21.99
C ALA A 162 -13.55 1.43 22.10
N PRO A 163 -12.59 0.73 22.72
CA PRO A 163 -11.22 1.23 22.84
C PRO A 163 -10.62 1.51 21.46
N ALA A 164 -9.83 2.58 21.36
CA ALA A 164 -9.08 2.86 20.13
C ALA A 164 -8.02 1.78 19.89
N ARG A 165 -7.71 1.52 18.63
CA ARG A 165 -6.72 0.53 18.19
C ARG A 165 -5.46 1.25 17.75
N SER A 166 -4.30 0.69 18.09
CA SER A 166 -3.00 1.17 17.62
C SER A 166 -2.60 0.36 16.39
N LEU A 167 -2.45 1.03 15.25
CA LEU A 167 -2.07 0.42 13.98
C LEU A 167 -0.66 0.86 13.61
N PRO A 168 0.29 -0.07 13.44
CA PRO A 168 1.58 0.26 12.87
C PRO A 168 1.39 0.66 11.40
N LEU A 169 2.06 1.73 10.97
CA LEU A 169 2.00 2.20 9.60
C LEU A 169 3.39 2.65 9.16
N ARG A 170 3.94 1.95 8.18
CA ARG A 170 5.14 2.41 7.48
C ARG A 170 4.73 3.35 6.35
N VAL A 171 5.34 4.53 6.27
CA VAL A 171 5.13 5.50 5.20
C VAL A 171 6.43 5.68 4.43
N SER A 172 6.38 5.47 3.12
CA SER A 172 7.49 5.71 2.21
C SER A 172 7.17 6.92 1.35
N ALA A 173 8.00 7.95 1.44
CA ALA A 173 7.80 9.20 0.73
C ALA A 173 8.83 9.39 -0.38
N LEU A 174 8.36 9.83 -1.55
CA LEU A 174 9.18 10.30 -2.65
C LEU A 174 8.91 11.79 -2.88
N PHE A 175 9.98 12.56 -3.03
CA PHE A 175 9.95 14.00 -3.27
C PHE A 175 10.17 14.26 -4.77
N PHE A 176 9.27 15.04 -5.33
CA PHE A 176 9.27 15.44 -6.73
C PHE A 176 9.44 16.95 -6.79
N ASP A 177 10.30 17.41 -7.67
CA ASP A 177 10.62 18.84 -7.86
C ASP A 177 9.62 19.58 -8.74
N ARG A 178 8.78 18.82 -9.43
CA ARG A 178 7.75 19.31 -10.34
C ARG A 178 6.58 18.34 -10.36
N LEU A 179 5.41 18.84 -10.69
CA LEU A 179 4.24 18.02 -10.89
C LEU A 179 4.29 17.33 -12.27
N ASP A 180 5.02 16.21 -12.34
CA ASP A 180 5.07 15.30 -13.50
C ASP A 180 4.46 13.95 -13.10
N LEU A 181 3.14 13.81 -13.30
CA LEU A 181 2.39 12.64 -12.82
C LEU A 181 2.83 11.33 -13.48
N ALA A 182 3.26 11.37 -14.73
CA ALA A 182 3.70 10.17 -15.44
C ALA A 182 5.03 9.67 -14.85
N ASP A 183 5.99 10.58 -14.62
CA ASP A 183 7.24 10.24 -13.97
C ASP A 183 7.02 9.78 -12.52
N ALA A 184 6.15 10.48 -11.79
CA ALA A 184 5.83 10.16 -10.41
C ALA A 184 5.23 8.77 -10.25
N LEU A 185 4.20 8.43 -11.04
CA LEU A 185 3.58 7.10 -11.03
C LEU A 185 4.58 6.00 -11.39
N ARG A 186 5.44 6.26 -12.39
CA ARG A 186 6.49 5.31 -12.78
C ARG A 186 7.48 5.06 -11.64
N ARG A 187 7.97 6.12 -10.99
CA ARG A 187 8.93 6.03 -9.88
C ARG A 187 8.31 5.39 -8.63
N LEU A 188 7.09 5.79 -8.26
CA LEU A 188 6.32 5.20 -7.15
C LEU A 188 6.08 3.71 -7.38
N GLY A 189 5.60 3.31 -8.57
CA GLY A 189 5.36 1.91 -8.87
C GLY A 189 6.62 1.04 -8.87
N GLN A 190 7.75 1.59 -9.33
CA GLN A 190 9.05 0.92 -9.25
C GLN A 190 9.52 0.76 -7.79
N ALA A 191 9.49 1.84 -7.01
CA ALA A 191 9.91 1.83 -5.61
C ALA A 191 9.01 0.94 -4.74
N LYS A 192 7.68 0.99 -4.96
CA LYS A 192 6.70 0.12 -4.29
C LYS A 192 7.00 -1.34 -4.52
N ARG A 193 7.18 -1.77 -5.77
CA ARG A 193 7.53 -3.16 -6.08
C ARG A 193 8.85 -3.57 -5.43
N ALA A 194 9.86 -2.69 -5.43
CA ALA A 194 11.13 -2.99 -4.79
C ALA A 194 10.99 -3.16 -3.27
N VAL A 195 10.21 -2.31 -2.60
CA VAL A 195 9.96 -2.41 -1.15
C VAL A 195 9.16 -3.65 -0.82
N ASP A 196 8.06 -3.90 -1.54
CA ASP A 196 7.21 -5.08 -1.30
C ASP A 196 7.99 -6.38 -1.55
N ALA A 197 8.98 -6.37 -2.46
CA ALA A 197 9.84 -7.53 -2.70
C ALA A 197 11.00 -7.67 -1.70
N ALA A 198 11.41 -6.59 -1.03
CA ALA A 198 12.52 -6.57 -0.07
C ALA A 198 12.07 -6.73 1.39
N SER A 199 10.85 -6.32 1.72
CA SER A 199 10.26 -6.46 3.06
C SER A 199 9.08 -7.41 2.97
N PRO A 200 9.22 -8.69 3.39
CA PRO A 200 8.07 -9.57 3.51
C PRO A 200 7.04 -8.93 4.45
N GLN A 201 5.76 -8.99 4.07
CA GLN A 201 4.67 -8.36 4.82
C GLN A 201 4.75 -8.75 6.30
N PRO A 202 4.64 -7.79 7.24
CA PRO A 202 4.61 -8.11 8.65
C PRO A 202 3.48 -9.11 8.94
N ALA A 203 3.74 -10.06 9.84
CA ALA A 203 2.76 -11.04 10.27
C ALA A 203 1.46 -10.32 10.69
N ALA A 204 0.31 -10.89 10.33
CA ALA A 204 -1.02 -10.30 10.56
C ALA A 204 -1.11 -9.65 11.95
N HIS A 205 -1.39 -8.35 11.99
CA HIS A 205 -1.63 -7.60 13.22
C HIS A 205 -3.12 -7.62 13.57
N ASP A 206 -3.44 -7.33 14.84
CA ASP A 206 -4.80 -7.14 15.35
C ASP A 206 -5.51 -6.00 14.60
N GLY A 207 -6.07 -6.30 13.44
CA GLY A 207 -6.62 -5.29 12.54
C GLY A 207 -6.86 -5.75 11.10
N GLY A 208 -6.31 -6.90 10.70
CA GLY A 208 -6.49 -7.45 9.34
C GLY A 208 -5.15 -7.72 8.66
N ALA A 209 -5.19 -8.47 7.56
CA ALA A 209 -3.99 -8.71 6.76
C ALA A 209 -3.59 -7.41 6.03
N PRO A 210 -2.35 -6.92 6.22
CA PRO A 210 -1.89 -5.77 5.44
C PRO A 210 -1.83 -6.14 3.95
N LEU A 211 -2.43 -5.31 3.10
CA LEU A 211 -2.38 -5.39 1.65
C LEU A 211 -1.00 -5.02 1.09
N ALA A 212 -0.26 -4.18 1.81
CA ALA A 212 1.02 -3.64 1.37
C ALA A 212 2.01 -3.48 2.53
N SER A 213 3.31 -3.48 2.22
CA SER A 213 4.36 -3.36 3.24
C SER A 213 4.57 -1.91 3.73
N SER A 214 4.05 -0.94 2.99
CA SER A 214 4.14 0.49 3.27
C SER A 214 3.03 1.25 2.54
N ALA A 215 2.53 2.31 3.17
CA ALA A 215 1.79 3.37 2.50
C ALA A 215 2.78 4.27 1.75
N TRP A 216 2.31 4.91 0.69
CA TRP A 216 3.15 5.68 -0.21
C TRP A 216 2.67 7.12 -0.34
N LEU A 217 3.58 8.07 -0.11
CA LEU A 217 3.34 9.49 -0.16
C LEU A 217 4.19 10.15 -1.26
N ALA A 218 3.54 10.80 -2.21
CA ALA A 218 4.19 11.60 -3.24
C ALA A 218 4.14 13.07 -2.83
N VAL A 219 5.29 13.70 -2.59
CA VAL A 219 5.37 15.11 -2.18
C VAL A 219 5.81 15.96 -3.36
N PHE A 220 4.97 16.91 -3.75
CA PHE A 220 5.19 17.85 -4.84
C PHE A 220 5.33 19.28 -4.28
N PRO A 221 5.88 20.22 -5.07
CA PRO A 221 5.81 21.63 -4.72
C PRO A 221 4.36 22.10 -4.80
N ALA A 222 3.93 22.86 -3.80
CA ALA A 222 2.65 23.55 -3.82
C ALA A 222 2.68 24.60 -4.94
N VAL A 223 1.61 24.63 -5.72
CA VAL A 223 1.40 25.63 -6.76
C VAL A 223 0.78 26.88 -6.11
N ALA A 224 0.88 28.03 -6.77
CA ALA A 224 0.25 29.27 -6.29
C ALA A 224 -1.23 29.06 -5.94
N THR A 225 -1.74 29.85 -5.00
CA THR A 225 -3.06 29.63 -4.38
C THR A 225 -4.27 30.00 -5.24
N ASP A 226 -4.08 30.21 -6.54
CA ASP A 226 -5.16 30.50 -7.48
C ASP A 226 -6.05 29.27 -7.77
N GLU A 227 -7.31 29.50 -8.12
CA GLU A 227 -8.30 28.43 -8.37
C GLU A 227 -7.87 27.34 -9.39
N PRO A 228 -7.25 27.65 -10.55
CA PRO A 228 -6.87 26.61 -11.50
C PRO A 228 -5.75 25.71 -10.95
N SER A 229 -4.86 26.28 -10.13
CA SER A 229 -3.79 25.56 -9.47
C SER A 229 -4.32 24.59 -8.41
N ARG A 230 -5.27 25.03 -7.58
CA ARG A 230 -5.96 24.14 -6.61
C ARG A 230 -6.70 22.99 -7.30
N THR A 231 -7.34 23.28 -8.44
CA THR A 231 -8.02 22.24 -9.24
C THR A 231 -7.00 21.21 -9.75
N THR A 232 -5.82 21.66 -10.16
CA THR A 232 -4.74 20.80 -10.65
C THR A 232 -4.21 19.89 -9.54
N GLU A 233 -3.95 20.43 -8.34
CA GLU A 233 -3.53 19.65 -7.16
C GLU A 233 -4.58 18.60 -6.75
N GLN A 234 -5.85 18.98 -6.76
CA GLN A 234 -6.95 18.06 -6.45
C GLN A 234 -7.07 16.93 -7.47
N LEU A 235 -6.96 17.23 -8.77
CA LEU A 235 -6.99 16.22 -9.83
C LEU A 235 -5.78 15.29 -9.76
N ALA A 236 -4.59 15.83 -9.48
CA ALA A 236 -3.38 15.05 -9.25
C ALA A 236 -3.53 14.10 -8.05
N GLY A 237 -4.05 14.63 -6.92
CA GLY A 237 -4.32 13.83 -5.73
C GLY A 237 -5.34 12.71 -5.99
N ALA A 238 -6.43 13.01 -6.69
CA ALA A 238 -7.43 12.02 -7.07
C ALA A 238 -6.86 10.93 -7.98
N LEU A 239 -6.06 11.29 -8.99
CA LEU A 239 -5.41 10.32 -9.88
C LEU A 239 -4.47 9.39 -9.11
N LEU A 240 -3.62 9.94 -8.25
CA LEU A 240 -2.70 9.15 -7.42
C LEU A 240 -3.46 8.22 -6.47
N ALA A 241 -4.57 8.69 -5.89
CA ALA A 241 -5.42 7.88 -5.02
C ALA A 241 -6.01 6.67 -5.75
N THR A 242 -6.36 6.78 -7.04
CA THR A 242 -6.82 5.61 -7.83
C THR A 242 -5.78 4.51 -7.96
N GLN A 243 -4.50 4.85 -7.78
CA GLN A 243 -3.37 3.93 -7.84
C GLN A 243 -2.87 3.51 -6.45
N GLY A 244 -3.58 3.91 -5.38
CA GLY A 244 -3.21 3.61 -3.99
C GLY A 244 -2.08 4.49 -3.44
N TYR A 245 -1.80 5.65 -4.06
CA TYR A 245 -0.81 6.62 -3.59
C TYR A 245 -1.50 7.84 -3.00
N VAL A 246 -0.89 8.46 -1.99
CA VAL A 246 -1.36 9.73 -1.42
C VAL A 246 -0.47 10.86 -1.90
N ALA A 247 -1.07 11.99 -2.27
CA ALA A 247 -0.33 13.19 -2.66
C ALA A 247 -0.25 14.20 -1.50
N ALA A 248 0.89 14.87 -1.37
CA ALA A 248 1.07 16.05 -0.54
C ALA A 248 1.71 17.17 -1.37
N PHE A 249 1.30 18.41 -1.09
CA PHE A 249 1.79 19.60 -1.77
C PHE A 249 2.41 20.51 -0.71
N GLU A 250 3.70 20.77 -0.84
CA GLU A 250 4.49 21.50 0.16
C GLU A 250 5.07 22.77 -0.45
N THR A 251 5.01 23.86 0.32
CA THR A 251 5.69 25.09 -0.08
C THR A 251 7.20 24.85 -0.11
N ALA A 252 7.87 25.47 -1.08
CA ALA A 252 9.32 25.47 -1.10
C ALA A 252 9.84 26.07 0.22
N PRO A 253 10.84 25.41 0.85
CA PRO A 253 11.39 25.83 2.14
C PRO A 253 12.18 27.14 2.06
#